data_AF-A0A383DF30-F1
#
_entry.id   AF-A0A383DF30-F1
#
_cell.length_a   1.000
_cell.length_b   1.000
_cell.length_c   1.000
_cell.angle_alpha   90.00
_cell.angle_beta   90.00
_cell.angle_gamma   90.00
#
_symmetry.space_group_name_H-M   'P 1'
#
loop_
_entity.id
_entity.type
_entity.pdbx_description
1 polymer ?
#
loop_
_entity_poly.entity_id
_entity_poly.type
_entity_poly.pdbx_seq_one_letter_code
_entity_poly.pdbx_strand_id
1 'polypeptide(L)'
;RTKFLVTGRDEDEVAQIEKDTSKSVPRTKDEDYEWLEGIKGGPTPLSHFAHSGPFTETVLLGNLAVRTGKKIDWDGPAMKPSIAEAEQYVRREYRKGWSL
;
A
#
# COMPACT_ATOMS: atom_id res chain seq x y z
N ARG A 1 -0.64 16.66 29.72
CA ARG A 1 -0.61 15.41 28.92
C ARG A 1 -2.03 14.91 28.82
N THR A 2 -2.66 15.04 27.65
CA THR A 2 -4.01 14.51 27.40
C THR A 2 -3.97 12.98 27.46
N LYS A 3 -4.82 12.39 28.30
CA LYS A 3 -5.04 10.94 28.36
C LYS A 3 -5.94 10.54 27.19
N PHE A 4 -5.37 10.44 25.99
CA PHE A 4 -6.05 9.72 24.92
C PHE A 4 -5.82 8.22 25.15
N LEU A 5 -6.83 7.57 25.73
CA LEU A 5 -6.92 6.13 25.74
C LEU A 5 -7.70 5.75 24.48
N VAL A 6 -7.01 5.17 23.49
CA VAL A 6 -7.69 4.58 22.33
C VAL A 6 -8.21 3.23 22.79
N THR A 7 -9.41 3.22 23.38
CA THR A 7 -10.25 2.02 23.42
C THR A 7 -10.69 1.77 21.99
N GLY A 8 -10.73 0.53 21.52
CA GLY A 8 -11.16 0.24 20.13
C GLY A 8 -12.55 0.79 19.80
N ARG A 9 -13.01 0.54 18.57
CA ARG A 9 -14.36 0.95 18.14
C ARG A 9 -15.43 0.31 19.04
N ASP A 10 -16.48 1.07 19.33
CA ASP A 10 -17.63 0.59 20.11
C ASP A 10 -18.35 -0.54 19.36
N GLU A 11 -18.97 -1.50 20.06
CA GLU A 11 -19.69 -2.62 19.44
C GLU A 11 -20.83 -2.14 18.54
N ASP A 12 -21.53 -1.07 18.93
CA ASP A 12 -22.59 -0.46 18.13
C ASP A 12 -22.02 0.19 16.85
N GLU A 13 -20.82 0.77 16.93
CA GLU A 13 -20.11 1.34 15.77
C GLU A 13 -19.71 0.23 14.79
N VAL A 14 -19.19 -0.90 15.28
CA VAL A 14 -18.84 -2.05 14.45
C VAL A 14 -20.10 -2.60 13.76
N ALA A 15 -21.19 -2.78 14.51
CA ALA A 15 -22.46 -3.27 13.97
C ALA A 15 -23.04 -2.35 12.89
N GLN A 16 -22.96 -1.02 13.09
CA GLN A 16 -23.38 -0.05 12.10
C GLN A 16 -22.52 -0.14 10.83
N ILE A 17 -21.19 -0.21 10.96
CA ILE A 17 -20.28 -0.34 9.82
C ILE A 17 -20.59 -1.61 9.01
N GLU A 18 -20.86 -2.73 9.67
CA GLU A 18 -21.19 -3.98 8.99
C GLU A 18 -22.51 -3.92 8.22
N LYS A 19 -23.50 -3.22 8.77
CA LYS A 19 -24.82 -3.02 8.15
C LYS A 19 -24.75 -2.09 6.94
N ASP A 20 -24.03 -0.98 7.07
CA ASP A 20 -24.07 0.12 6.10
C ASP A 20 -22.99 0.00 5.02
N THR A 21 -21.90 -0.74 5.27
CA THR A 21 -20.81 -0.91 4.30
C THR A 21 -21.15 -1.95 3.25
N SER A 22 -21.33 -1.49 2.00
CA SER A 22 -21.51 -2.37 0.84
C SER A 22 -20.39 -3.43 0.75
N LYS A 23 -20.75 -4.69 0.52
CA LYS A 23 -19.81 -5.82 0.49
C LYS A 23 -19.20 -5.97 -0.91
N SER A 24 -18.29 -5.06 -1.25
CA SER A 24 -17.58 -5.05 -2.54
C SER A 24 -16.44 -6.06 -2.62
N VAL A 25 -15.93 -6.55 -1.48
CA VAL A 25 -14.90 -7.59 -1.38
C VAL A 25 -15.31 -8.68 -0.38
N PRO A 26 -14.78 -9.92 -0.51
CA PRO A 26 -14.99 -10.98 0.47
C PRO A 26 -14.56 -10.52 1.88
N ARG A 27 -15.35 -10.88 2.90
CA ARG A 27 -14.97 -10.65 4.29
C ARG A 27 -14.01 -11.76 4.72
N THR A 28 -12.89 -11.37 5.33
CA THR A 28 -11.99 -12.28 6.03
C THR A 28 -12.08 -12.01 7.54
N LYS A 29 -11.67 -12.98 8.36
CA LYS A 29 -11.58 -12.81 9.80
C LYS A 29 -10.51 -11.78 10.17
N ASP A 30 -9.32 -11.95 9.61
CA ASP A 30 -8.16 -11.07 9.73
C ASP A 30 -7.19 -11.36 8.56
N GLU A 31 -6.13 -10.56 8.44
CA GLU A 31 -5.10 -10.67 7.40
C GLU A 31 -4.26 -11.94 7.53
N ASP A 32 -3.98 -12.39 8.75
CA ASP A 32 -3.18 -13.58 9.03
C ASP A 32 -3.92 -14.85 8.58
N TYR A 33 -5.21 -14.92 8.88
CA TYR A 33 -6.11 -15.99 8.45
C TYR A 33 -6.18 -16.08 6.93
N GLU A 34 -6.35 -14.95 6.25
CA GLU A 34 -6.37 -14.89 4.79
C GLU A 34 -5.05 -15.42 4.20
N TRP A 35 -3.92 -14.98 4.75
CA TRP A 35 -2.60 -15.40 4.31
C TRP A 35 -2.38 -16.91 4.48
N LEU A 36 -2.76 -17.47 5.64
CA LEU A 36 -2.66 -18.90 5.92
C LEU A 36 -3.52 -19.73 4.96
N GLU A 37 -4.74 -19.29 4.65
CA GLU A 37 -5.62 -19.99 3.68
C GLU A 37 -5.03 -19.93 2.27
N GLY A 38 -4.47 -18.79 1.86
CA GLY A 38 -3.76 -18.68 0.58
C GLY A 38 -2.59 -19.67 0.47
N ILE A 39 -1.79 -19.84 1.53
CA ILE A 39 -0.69 -20.82 1.57
C ILE A 39 -1.17 -22.26 1.40
N LYS A 40 -2.35 -22.60 1.95
CA LYS A 40 -2.94 -23.95 1.85
C LYS A 40 -3.54 -24.25 0.47
N GLY A 41 -3.43 -23.33 -0.50
CA GLY A 41 -4.03 -23.47 -1.82
C GLY A 41 -5.45 -22.89 -1.92
N GLY A 42 -5.84 -22.08 -0.94
CA GLY A 42 -7.06 -21.27 -0.99
C GLY A 42 -6.98 -20.11 -1.98
N PRO A 43 -7.93 -19.16 -1.92
CA PRO A 43 -7.93 -18.01 -2.83
C PRO A 43 -6.70 -17.11 -2.63
N THR A 44 -6.35 -16.36 -3.67
CA THR A 44 -5.29 -15.34 -3.60
C THR A 44 -5.62 -14.30 -2.53
N PRO A 45 -4.70 -14.01 -1.59
CA PRO A 45 -4.93 -12.96 -0.58
C PRO A 45 -5.19 -11.59 -1.21
N LEU A 46 -6.06 -10.78 -0.61
CA LEU A 46 -6.42 -9.45 -1.11
C LEU A 46 -5.19 -8.53 -1.22
N SER A 47 -4.21 -8.66 -0.32
CA SER A 47 -2.99 -7.83 -0.28
C SER A 47 -1.77 -8.42 -1.02
N HIS A 48 -1.98 -9.33 -1.98
CA HIS A 48 -0.91 -9.97 -2.76
C HIS A 48 -0.02 -8.98 -3.54
N PHE A 49 1.21 -9.39 -3.86
CA PHE A 49 2.25 -8.53 -4.47
C PHE A 49 1.85 -7.84 -5.78
N ALA A 50 1.06 -8.51 -6.63
CA ALA A 50 0.61 -7.90 -7.89
C ALA A 50 -0.35 -6.72 -7.67
N HIS A 51 -1.01 -6.66 -6.50
CA HIS A 51 -1.83 -5.52 -6.09
C HIS A 51 -1.03 -4.53 -5.23
N SER A 52 -0.36 -5.02 -4.18
CA SER A 52 0.31 -4.17 -3.20
C SER A 52 1.57 -3.48 -3.75
N GLY A 53 2.25 -4.07 -4.74
CA GLY A 53 3.39 -3.47 -5.43
C GLY A 53 3.03 -2.15 -6.14
N PRO A 54 2.14 -2.15 -7.15
CA PRO A 54 1.69 -0.93 -7.83
C PRO A 54 1.02 0.09 -6.90
N PHE A 55 0.33 -0.38 -5.85
CA PHE A 55 -0.22 0.49 -4.82
C PHE A 55 0.88 1.26 -4.07
N THR A 56 1.91 0.54 -3.60
CA THR A 56 3.07 1.15 -2.91
C THR A 56 3.81 2.11 -3.82
N GLU A 57 4.01 1.73 -5.09
CA GLU A 57 4.60 2.59 -6.12
C GLU A 57 3.85 3.92 -6.25
N THR A 58 2.52 3.88 -6.32
CA THR A 58 1.67 5.08 -6.40
C THR A 58 1.85 5.99 -5.18
N VAL A 59 1.89 5.42 -3.97
CA VAL A 59 2.12 6.19 -2.74
C VAL A 59 3.49 6.86 -2.75
N LEU A 60 4.52 6.18 -3.27
CA LEU A 60 5.88 6.71 -3.34
C LEU A 60 6.04 7.89 -4.31
N LEU A 61 5.16 8.04 -5.32
CA LEU A 61 5.15 9.21 -6.20
C LEU A 61 4.91 10.52 -5.43
N GLY A 62 4.21 10.47 -4.30
CA GLY A 62 4.06 11.62 -3.40
C GLY A 62 5.40 12.15 -2.90
N ASN A 63 6.37 11.27 -2.62
CA ASN A 63 7.71 11.69 -2.22
C ASN A 63 8.46 12.39 -3.36
N LEU A 64 8.27 11.93 -4.60
CA LEU A 64 8.85 12.60 -5.77
C LEU A 64 8.30 14.01 -5.93
N ALA A 65 6.98 14.17 -5.82
CA ALA A 65 6.32 15.47 -5.90
C ALA A 65 6.80 16.43 -4.81
N VAL A 66 6.90 15.97 -3.55
CA VAL A 66 7.40 16.80 -2.43
C VAL A 66 8.85 17.21 -2.62
N ARG A 67 9.72 16.29 -3.07
CA ARG A 67 11.16 16.57 -3.23
C ARG A 67 11.48 17.48 -4.41
N THR A 68 10.63 17.49 -5.43
CA THR A 68 10.82 18.29 -6.64
C THR A 68 9.98 19.56 -6.68
N GLY A 69 8.92 19.64 -5.87
CA GLY A 69 7.96 20.74 -5.89
C GLY A 69 7.14 20.82 -7.17
N LYS A 70 7.06 19.72 -7.94
CA LYS A 70 6.45 19.68 -9.28
C LYS A 70 5.42 18.55 -9.38
N LYS A 71 4.48 18.69 -10.32
CA LYS A 71 3.62 17.58 -10.73
C LYS A 71 4.49 16.54 -11.47
N ILE A 72 4.29 15.27 -11.16
CA ILE A 72 5.00 14.14 -11.77
C ILE A 72 3.96 13.27 -12.47
N ASP A 73 4.15 13.05 -13.77
CA ASP A 73 3.50 11.95 -14.47
C ASP A 73 4.46 10.74 -14.45
N TRP A 74 3.92 9.53 -14.41
CA TRP A 74 4.71 8.33 -14.10
C TRP A 74 4.47 7.22 -15.14
N ASP A 75 5.57 6.72 -15.71
CA ASP A 75 5.59 5.51 -16.55
C ASP A 75 6.00 4.32 -15.68
N GLY A 76 5.00 3.58 -15.19
CA GLY A 76 5.20 2.40 -14.34
C GLY A 76 6.01 1.29 -15.02
N PRO A 77 5.66 0.84 -16.24
CA PRO A 77 6.43 -0.17 -16.95
C PRO A 77 7.91 0.19 -17.14
N ALA A 78 8.24 1.46 -17.42
CA ALA A 78 9.62 1.91 -17.55
C ALA A 78 10.28 2.28 -16.21
N MET A 79 9.50 2.40 -15.13
CA MET A 79 9.88 2.97 -13.84
C MET A 79 10.49 4.37 -13.99
N LYS A 80 9.80 5.26 -14.73
CA LYS A 80 10.33 6.59 -15.08
C LYS A 80 9.38 7.74 -14.73
N PRO A 81 9.89 8.81 -14.11
CA PRO A 81 9.14 10.04 -13.94
C PRO A 81 9.19 10.88 -15.22
N SER A 82 8.21 11.76 -15.41
CA SER A 82 8.16 12.68 -16.56
C SER A 82 9.23 13.78 -16.53
N ILE A 83 9.93 13.96 -15.40
CA ILE A 83 11.00 14.96 -15.24
C ILE A 83 12.33 14.31 -14.85
N ALA A 84 13.41 14.71 -15.53
CA ALA A 84 14.74 14.14 -15.31
C ALA A 84 15.27 14.37 -13.89
N GLU A 85 14.95 15.52 -13.28
CA GLU A 85 15.38 15.87 -11.91
C GLU A 85 14.90 14.85 -10.86
N ALA A 86 13.79 14.15 -11.11
CA ALA A 86 13.24 13.15 -10.20
C ALA A 86 13.89 11.77 -10.33
N GLU A 87 14.59 11.47 -11.44
CA GLU A 87 15.16 10.15 -11.71
C GLU A 87 16.16 9.71 -10.62
N GLN A 88 16.91 10.67 -10.06
CA GLN A 88 17.86 10.43 -8.98
C GLN A 88 17.22 9.87 -7.70
N TYR A 89 15.92 10.04 -7.51
CA TYR A 89 15.18 9.54 -6.34
C TYR A 89 14.55 8.16 -6.59
N VAL A 90 14.44 7.74 -7.85
CA VAL A 90 13.78 6.48 -8.23
C VAL A 90 14.70 5.29 -8.01
N ARG A 91 15.99 5.44 -8.32
CA ARG A 91 16.98 4.38 -8.13
C ARG A 91 18.03 4.78 -7.12
N ARG A 92 18.39 3.81 -6.28
CA ARG A 92 19.48 3.93 -5.34
C ARG A 92 20.76 3.41 -5.97
N GLU A 93 21.84 4.16 -5.80
CA GLU A 93 23.18 3.62 -6.06
C GLU A 93 23.53 2.60 -4.96
N TYR A 94 23.72 1.34 -5.38
CA TYR A 94 24.16 0.29 -4.48
C TYR A 94 25.67 0.34 -4.27
N ARG A 95 26.11 -0.06 -3.07
CA ARG A 95 27.53 -0.20 -2.76
C ARG A 95 28.14 -1.29 -3.67
N LYS A 96 29.40 -1.11 -4.06
CA LYS A 96 30.19 -2.11 -4.79
C LYS A 96 30.01 -3.52 -4.20
N GLY A 97 29.67 -4.48 -5.06
CA GLY A 97 29.40 -5.88 -4.68
C GLY A 97 27.93 -6.23 -4.46
N TRP A 98 27.01 -5.25 -4.54
CA TRP A 98 25.57 -5.46 -4.45
C TRP A 98 24.90 -5.02 -5.76
N SER A 99 24.07 -5.90 -6.34
CA SER A 99 23.21 -5.63 -7.50
C SER A 99 21.81 -6.21 -7.27
N LEU A 100 20.80 -5.57 -7.86
CA LEU A 100 19.40 -6.03 -7.86
C LEU A 100 19.09 -6.73 -9.19
#